data_AF-A0A2R4N3T8-F1
#
_entry.id   AF-A0A2R4N3T8-F1
#
_cell.length_a   1.000
_cell.length_b   1.000
_cell.length_c   1.000
_cell.angle_alpha   90.00
_cell.angle_beta   90.00
_cell.angle_gamma   90.00
#
_symmetry.space_group_name_H-M   'P 1'
#
loop_
_entity.id
_entity.type
_entity.pdbx_description
1 polymer ?
#
loop_
_entity_poly.entity_id
_entity_poly.type
_entity_poly.pdbx_seq_one_letter_code
_entity_poly.pdbx_strand_id
1 'polypeptide(L)'
;MARRKRKDPVTEAALKQLKFEVAQELGIPLNEEDNGDLTTRQVGKIGGTMVKRLIELGQRALVAEYEARQRRSQMRLVHAQRRPQLAAQALGVQRLRAVR
;
A
#
# COMPACT_ATOMS: atom_id res chain seq x y z
N MET A 1 -28.21 -7.69 -17.64
CA MET A 1 -28.14 -6.40 -16.90
C MET A 1 -26.77 -6.29 -16.23
N ALA A 2 -26.00 -5.23 -16.54
CA ALA A 2 -24.66 -5.04 -15.99
C ALA A 2 -24.75 -4.69 -14.49
N ARG A 3 -24.09 -5.49 -13.64
CA ARG A 3 -23.99 -5.23 -12.20
C ARG A 3 -23.30 -3.88 -12.00
N ARG A 4 -24.06 -2.86 -11.58
CA ARG A 4 -23.54 -1.53 -11.27
C ARG A 4 -22.50 -1.69 -10.16
N LYS A 5 -21.22 -1.51 -10.49
CA LYS A 5 -20.12 -1.49 -9.50
C LYS A 5 -20.41 -0.29 -8.61
N ARG A 6 -20.84 -0.50 -7.36
CA ARG A 6 -21.00 0.59 -6.39
C ARG A 6 -19.61 1.17 -6.17
N LYS A 7 -19.39 2.41 -6.60
CA LYS A 7 -18.19 3.16 -6.27
C LYS A 7 -18.34 3.61 -4.82
N ASP A 8 -17.29 3.43 -4.03
CA ASP A 8 -17.23 3.95 -2.68
C ASP A 8 -17.23 5.50 -2.73
N PRO A 9 -18.15 6.20 -2.03
CA PRO A 9 -18.22 7.66 -2.04
C PRO A 9 -16.89 8.34 -1.68
N VAL A 10 -16.09 7.74 -0.79
CA VAL A 10 -14.79 8.28 -0.39
C VAL A 10 -13.80 8.23 -1.55
N THR A 11 -13.83 7.14 -2.31
CA THR A 11 -12.97 6.98 -3.49
C THR A 11 -13.34 7.97 -4.58
N GLU A 12 -14.63 8.26 -4.77
CA GLU A 12 -15.09 9.22 -5.76
C GLU A 12 -14.63 10.65 -5.43
N ALA A 13 -14.72 11.06 -4.17
CA ALA A 13 -14.22 12.35 -3.71
C ALA A 13 -12.70 12.48 -3.92
N ALA A 14 -11.93 11.46 -3.52
CA ALA A 14 -10.47 11.45 -3.69
C ALA A 14 -10.06 11.51 -5.17
N LEU A 15 -10.74 10.76 -6.04
CA LEU A 15 -10.47 10.80 -7.48
C LEU A 15 -10.87 12.14 -8.11
N LYS A 16 -11.94 12.79 -7.61
CA LYS A 16 -12.33 14.14 -8.05
C LYS A 16 -11.23 15.15 -7.70
N GLN A 17 -10.71 15.12 -6.48
CA GLN A 17 -9.60 15.98 -6.06
C GLN A 17 -8.35 15.77 -6.92
N LEU A 18 -7.93 14.51 -7.08
CA LEU A 18 -6.77 14.16 -7.92
C LEU A 18 -6.93 14.68 -9.36
N LYS A 19 -8.13 14.62 -9.92
CA LYS A 19 -8.41 15.12 -11.27
C LYS A 19 -8.11 16.62 -11.39
N PHE A 20 -8.53 17.43 -10.41
CA PHE A 20 -8.29 18.87 -10.41
C PHE A 20 -6.83 19.22 -10.14
N GLU A 21 -6.17 18.53 -9.20
CA GLU A 21 -4.73 18.69 -8.95
C GLU A 21 -3.91 18.43 -10.22
N VAL A 22 -4.19 17.32 -10.90
CA VAL A 22 -3.52 16.97 -12.17
C VAL A 22 -3.81 18.02 -13.25
N ALA A 23 -5.04 18.52 -13.35
CA ALA A 23 -5.36 19.57 -14.32
C ALA A 23 -4.57 20.86 -14.04
N GLN A 24 -4.49 21.28 -12.77
CA GLN A 24 -3.72 22.45 -12.34
C GLN A 24 -2.23 22.31 -12.67
N GLU A 25 -1.62 21.18 -12.36
CA GLU A 25 -0.21 20.91 -12.66
C GLU A 25 0.08 20.91 -14.18
N LEU A 26 -0.88 20.46 -14.98
CA LEU A 26 -0.76 20.43 -16.43
C LEU A 26 -1.09 21.79 -17.09
N GLY A 27 -1.52 22.78 -16.30
CA GLY A 27 -1.97 24.09 -16.80
C GLY A 27 -3.22 24.00 -17.66
N ILE A 28 -4.07 23.00 -17.44
CA ILE A 28 -5.32 22.81 -18.18
C ILE A 28 -6.48 23.40 -17.36
N PRO A 29 -7.26 24.34 -17.92
CA PRO A 29 -8.30 25.05 -17.18
C PRO A 29 -9.56 24.18 -17.03
N LEU A 30 -9.46 23.10 -16.24
CA LEU A 30 -10.58 22.23 -15.90
C LEU A 30 -11.39 22.84 -14.75
N ASN A 31 -12.71 22.95 -14.92
CA ASN A 31 -13.64 23.43 -13.90
C ASN A 31 -14.77 22.41 -13.61
N GLU A 32 -15.65 22.71 -12.66
CA GLU A 32 -16.75 21.82 -12.28
C GLU A 32 -17.99 21.94 -13.17
N GLU A 33 -18.15 23.05 -13.87
CA GLU A 33 -19.41 23.44 -14.52
C GLU A 33 -19.40 23.11 -16.02
N ASP A 34 -18.50 23.73 -16.80
CA ASP A 34 -18.43 23.58 -18.23
C ASP A 34 -16.98 23.50 -18.74
N ASN A 35 -16.70 22.42 -19.47
CA ASN A 35 -15.40 22.14 -20.05
C ASN A 35 -15.51 21.90 -21.57
N GLY A 36 -16.54 22.45 -22.23
CA GLY A 36 -16.80 22.27 -23.66
C GLY A 36 -15.64 22.69 -24.56
N ASP A 37 -14.86 23.67 -24.14
CA ASP A 37 -13.68 24.16 -24.88
C ASP A 37 -12.43 23.28 -24.71
N LEU A 38 -12.45 22.31 -23.78
CA LEU A 38 -11.31 21.41 -23.60
C LEU A 38 -11.22 20.41 -24.75
N THR A 39 -10.08 20.40 -25.41
CA THR A 39 -9.80 19.41 -26.44
C THR A 39 -9.75 18.00 -25.85
N THR A 40 -10.13 16.99 -26.65
CA THR A 40 -10.01 15.57 -26.27
C THR A 40 -8.58 15.22 -25.83
N ARG A 41 -7.57 15.86 -26.43
CA ARG A 41 -6.16 15.70 -26.05
C ARG A 41 -5.87 16.21 -24.64
N GLN A 42 -6.41 17.36 -24.24
CA GLN A 42 -6.25 17.91 -22.89
C GLN A 42 -6.92 17.00 -21.85
N VAL A 43 -8.17 16.62 -22.08
CA VAL A 43 -8.90 15.72 -21.18
C VAL A 43 -8.22 14.35 -21.09
N GLY A 44 -7.75 13.82 -22.23
CA GLY A 44 -6.99 12.57 -22.29
C GLY A 44 -5.67 12.65 -21.52
N LYS A 45 -4.96 13.79 -21.57
CA LYS A 45 -3.73 14.00 -20.81
C LYS A 45 -3.98 13.99 -19.30
N ILE A 46 -5.06 14.61 -18.84
CA ILE A 46 -5.48 14.57 -17.43
C ILE A 46 -5.73 13.12 -17.00
N GLY A 47 -6.62 12.41 -17.71
CA GLY A 47 -6.98 11.03 -17.38
C GLY A 47 -5.78 10.08 -17.40
N GLY A 48 -4.91 10.19 -18.41
CA GLY A 48 -3.68 9.39 -18.49
C GLY A 48 -2.72 9.66 -17.34
N THR A 49 -2.58 10.93 -16.94
CA THR A 49 -1.71 11.31 -15.81
C THR A 49 -2.29 10.81 -14.47
N MET A 50 -3.61 10.86 -14.29
CA MET A 50 -4.26 10.26 -13.11
C MET A 50 -3.99 8.75 -13.02
N VAL A 51 -4.15 8.01 -14.12
CA VAL A 51 -3.89 6.56 -14.14
C VAL A 51 -2.43 6.26 -13.84
N LYS A 52 -1.49 7.04 -14.39
CA LYS A 52 -0.07 6.89 -14.10
C LYS A 52 0.23 7.02 -12.60
N ARG A 53 -0.31 8.06 -11.94
CA ARG A 53 -0.16 8.27 -10.49
C ARG A 53 -0.74 7.12 -9.67
N LEU A 54 -1.92 6.64 -10.04
CA LEU A 54 -2.55 5.51 -9.35
C LEU A 54 -1.71 4.23 -9.47
N ILE A 55 -1.11 3.99 -10.64
CA ILE A 55 -0.19 2.85 -10.84
C ILE A 55 1.05 3.02 -9.95
N GLU A 56 1.66 4.20 -9.92
CA GLU A 56 2.83 4.47 -9.07
C GLU A 56 2.52 4.24 -7.58
N LEU A 57 1.36 4.72 -7.09
CA LEU A 57 0.90 4.47 -5.72
C LEU A 57 0.65 2.99 -5.47
N GLY A 58 0.00 2.31 -6.42
CA GLY A 58 -0.25 0.87 -6.35
C GLY A 58 1.04 0.06 -6.29
N GLN A 59 2.04 0.41 -7.10
CA GLN A 59 3.37 -0.22 -7.07
C GLN A 59 4.04 -0.05 -5.71
N ARG A 60 4.04 1.17 -5.15
CA ARG A 60 4.60 1.43 -3.80
C ARG A 60 3.89 0.62 -2.73
N ALA A 61 2.55 0.53 -2.80
CA ALA A 61 1.76 -0.26 -1.87
C ALA A 61 2.10 -1.76 -1.95
N LEU A 62 2.24 -2.31 -3.16
CA LEU A 62 2.61 -3.71 -3.37
C LEU A 62 4.02 -4.02 -2.84
N VAL A 63 4.98 -3.13 -3.07
CA VAL A 63 6.35 -3.27 -2.53
C VAL A 63 6.32 -3.26 -1.00
N ALA A 64 5.63 -2.29 -0.39
CA ALA A 64 5.51 -2.19 1.06
C ALA A 64 4.84 -3.44 1.66
N GLU A 65 3.81 -3.97 1.01
CA GLU A 65 3.13 -5.19 1.43
C GLU A 65 4.06 -6.41 1.35
N TYR A 66 4.82 -6.53 0.27
CA TYR A 66 5.82 -7.60 0.11
C TYR A 66 6.87 -7.53 1.22
N GLU A 67 7.44 -6.36 1.48
CA GLU A 67 8.39 -6.17 2.59
C GLU A 67 7.78 -6.51 3.95
N ALA A 68 6.55 -6.08 4.21
CA ALA A 68 5.85 -6.40 5.45
C ALA A 68 5.62 -7.91 5.61
N ARG A 69 5.26 -8.61 4.52
CA ARG A 69 5.15 -10.07 4.52
C ARG A 69 6.49 -10.75 4.82
N GLN A 70 7.59 -10.27 4.23
CA GLN A 70 8.94 -10.81 4.49
C GLN A 70 9.39 -10.55 5.93
N ARG A 71 9.15 -9.35 6.47
CA ARG A 71 9.48 -9.04 7.87
C ARG A 71 8.70 -9.95 8.82
N ARG A 72 7.41 -10.17 8.57
CA ARG A 72 6.57 -11.07 9.38
C ARG A 72 7.03 -12.53 9.33
N SER A 73 7.44 -13.02 8.15
CA SER A 73 7.95 -14.39 8.01
C SER A 73 9.29 -14.59 8.72
N GLN A 74 10.23 -13.65 8.57
CA GLN A 74 11.52 -13.69 9.25
C GLN A 74 11.38 -13.63 10.78
N MET A 75 10.50 -12.76 11.29
CA MET A 75 10.26 -12.63 12.73
C MET A 75 9.70 -13.92 13.33
N ARG A 76 8.82 -14.63 12.61
CA ARG A 76 8.29 -15.94 13.04
C ARG A 76 9.40 -17.01 13.15
N LEU A 77 10.38 -16.99 12.25
CA LEU A 77 11.53 -17.92 12.29
C LEU A 77 12.48 -17.63 13.46
N VAL A 78 12.76 -16.35 13.73
CA VAL A 78 13.61 -15.94 14.86
C VAL A 78 12.98 -16.36 16.20
N HIS A 79 11.67 -16.20 16.36
CA HIS A 79 10.97 -16.64 17.58
C HIS A 79 10.87 -18.17 17.70
N ALA A 80 10.75 -18.90 16.58
CA ALA A 80 10.74 -20.36 16.59
C ALA A 80 12.10 -20.96 17.05
N GLN A 81 13.21 -20.33 16.64
CA GLN A 81 14.57 -20.83 16.95
C GLN A 81 15.05 -20.53 18.38
N ARG A 82 14.45 -19.56 19.09
CA ARG A 82 14.83 -19.23 20.49
C ARG A 82 14.08 -20.03 21.56
N ARG A 83 13.02 -20.77 21.20
CA ARG A 83 12.27 -21.63 22.15
C ARG A 83 13.07 -22.79 22.78
N PRO A 84 13.96 -23.53 22.08
CA PRO A 84 14.67 -24.64 22.71
C PRO A 84 15.74 -24.19 23.73
N GLN A 85 16.33 -23.00 23.58
CA GLN A 85 17.40 -22.54 24.49
C GLN A 85 16.86 -22.00 25.83
N LEU A 86 15.72 -21.30 25.81
CA LEU A 86 15.08 -20.81 27.04
C LEU A 86 14.43 -21.94 27.84
N ALA A 87 13.91 -22.98 27.17
CA ALA A 87 13.40 -24.19 27.84
C ALA A 87 14.51 -24.96 28.58
N ALA A 88 15.71 -25.05 28.00
CA ALA A 88 16.86 -25.71 28.64
C ALA A 88 17.41 -24.94 29.86
N GLN A 89 17.30 -23.61 29.87
CA GLN A 89 17.69 -22.78 31.02
C GLN A 89 16.65 -22.79 32.13
N ALA A 90 15.35 -22.88 31.79
CA ALA A 90 14.26 -23.02 32.76
C ALA A 90 14.23 -24.40 33.45
N LEU A 91 14.77 -25.44 32.80
CA LEU A 91 14.83 -26.81 33.34
C LEU A 91 16.05 -27.11 34.21
N GLY A 92 16.76 -26.09 34.71
CA GLY A 92 17.62 -26.22 35.90
C GLY A 92 18.45 -27.50 35.94
N VAL A 93 19.45 -27.62 35.05
CA VAL A 93 20.49 -28.64 35.20
C VAL A 93 21.30 -28.30 36.46
N GLN A 94 20.81 -28.74 37.61
CA GLN A 94 21.59 -28.89 38.83
C GLN A 94 22.59 -30.04 38.60
N ARG A 95 23.65 -29.77 37.84
CA ARG A 95 24.90 -30.51 37.98
C ARG A 95 25.76 -29.79 39.00
N LEU A 96 25.35 -29.85 40.26
CA LEU A 96 26.30 -29.66 41.35
C LEU A 96 27.14 -30.92 41.46
N ARG A 97 28.40 -30.74 41.08
CA ARG A 97 29.53 -31.63 41.34
C ARG A 97 29.46 -32.14 42.78
N ALA A 98 29.18 -33.43 42.96
CA ALA A 98 29.64 -34.14 44.14
C ALA A 98 30.98 -34.80 43.78
N VAL A 99 32.05 -34.03 44.00
CA VAL A 99 33.38 -34.58 44.20
C VAL A 99 33.37 -35.19 45.60
N ARG A 100 33.41 -36.51 45.68
CA ARG A 100 34.06 -37.30 46.73
C ARG A 100 34.24 -38.72 46.22
#